data_AF-A0A5U8SUM6-F1
#
_entry.id   AF-A0A5U8SUM6-F1
#
_cell.length_a   1.000
_cell.length_b   1.000
_cell.length_c   1.000
_cell.angle_alpha   90.00
_cell.angle_beta   90.00
_cell.angle_gamma   90.00
#
_symmetry.space_group_name_H-M   'P 1'
#
loop_
_entity.id
_entity.type
_entity.pdbx_description
1 polymer ?
#
loop_
_entity_poly.entity_id
_entity_poly.type
_entity_poly.pdbx_seq_one_letter_code
_entity_poly.pdbx_strand_id
1 'polypeptide(L)' 'MAKSEQNLIWIDLEMTGLDPERDRIIEIATIV' A
#
# COMPACT_ATOMS: atom_id res chain seq x y z
N MET A 1 2.04 21.75 -4.99
CA MET A 1 1.08 21.55 -3.88
C MET A 1 1.84 21.71 -2.56
N ALA A 2 1.19 22.23 -1.52
CA ALA A 2 1.81 22.38 -0.20
C ALA A 2 1.85 21.01 0.50
N LYS A 3 3.03 20.63 1.00
CA LYS A 3 3.21 19.44 1.83
C LYS A 3 2.66 19.77 3.23
N SER A 4 1.78 18.92 3.76
CA SER A 4 1.26 19.02 5.13
C SER A 4 1.59 17.74 5.88
N GLU A 5 1.95 17.87 7.16
CA GLU A 5 2.12 16.73 8.07
C GLU A 5 0.79 15.99 8.34
N GLN A 6 -0.33 16.60 7.95
CA GLN A 6 -1.67 16.04 8.11
C GLN A 6 -2.19 15.31 6.86
N ASN A 7 -1.42 15.27 5.77
CA ASN A 7 -1.82 14.50 4.60
C ASN A 7 -1.94 13.01 4.97
N LEU A 8 -2.94 12.33 4.41
CA LEU A 8 -3.21 10.93 4.70
C LEU A 8 -2.73 10.07 3.54
N ILE A 9 -2.00 9.00 3.85
CA ILE A 9 -1.60 8.03 2.85
C ILE A 9 -2.57 6.86 2.90
N TRP A 10 -3.29 6.67 1.81
CA TRP A 10 -4.09 5.48 1.57
C TRP A 10 -3.23 4.46 0.84
N ILE A 11 -3.35 3.19 1.23
CA ILE A 11 -2.60 2.09 0.63
C ILE A 11 -3.53 0.90 0.41
N ASP A 12 -3.35 0.27 -0.74
CA ASP A 12 -3.98 -1.00 -1.09
C ASP A 12 -2.93 -1.95 -1.69
N LEU A 13 -3.06 -3.23 -1.39
CA LEU A 13 -2.10 -4.27 -1.77
C LEU A 13 -2.85 -5.47 -2.34
N GLU A 14 -2.36 -5.98 -3.46
CA GLU A 14 -2.75 -7.28 -3.98
C GLU A 14 -1.62 -8.28 -3.77
N MET A 15 -1.97 -9.48 -3.32
CA MET A 15 -1.02 -10.54 -2.96
C MET A 15 -1.36 -11.85 -3.68
N THR A 16 -0.36 -12.73 -3.82
CA THR A 16 -0.58 -14.09 -4.33
C THR A 16 -1.44 -14.96 -3.41
N GLY A 17 -1.58 -14.58 -2.14
CA GLY A 17 -2.30 -15.30 -1.09
C GLY A 17 -2.25 -14.57 0.25
N LEU A 18 -2.61 -15.26 1.33
CA LEU A 18 -2.81 -14.68 2.66
C LEU A 18 -1.69 -15.00 3.66
N ASP A 19 -0.69 -15.80 3.29
CA ASP A 19 0.43 -16.18 4.17
C ASP A 19 1.69 -15.36 3.83
N PRO A 20 2.08 -14.34 4.63
CA PRO A 20 3.18 -13.45 4.29
C PRO A 20 4.56 -14.13 4.18
N GLU A 21 4.77 -15.27 4.84
CA GLU A 21 6.04 -15.99 4.76
C GLU A 21 6.20 -16.68 3.40
N ARG A 22 5.08 -17.09 2.80
CA ARG A 22 5.04 -17.88 1.56
C ARG A 22 4.66 -17.04 0.35
N ASP A 23 3.67 -16.18 0.51
CA ASP A 23 3.10 -15.33 -0.53
C ASP A 23 3.90 -14.04 -0.70
N ARG A 24 3.64 -13.34 -1.81
CA ARG A 24 4.34 -12.10 -2.17
C ARG A 24 3.32 -11.05 -2.64
N ILE A 25 3.67 -9.78 -2.44
CA ILE A 25 2.93 -8.65 -3.01
C ILE A 25 3.14 -8.64 -4.52
N ILE A 26 2.05 -8.47 -5.28
CA ILE A 26 2.08 -8.38 -6.75
C ILE A 26 1.68 -7.00 -7.27
N GLU A 27 0.97 -6.20 -6.47
CA GLU A 27 0.61 -4.82 -6.81
C GLU A 27 0.59 -3.94 -5.57
N ILE A 28 0.92 -2.65 -5.76
CA ILE A 28 0.84 -1.61 -4.73
C ILE A 28 0.20 -0.37 -5.35
N ALA A 29 -0.87 0.15 -4.72
CA ALA A 29 -1.47 1.43 -5.06
C ALA A 29 -1.47 2.38 -3.86
N THR A 30 -1.15 3.66 -4.09
CA THR A 30 -1.14 4.68 -3.02
C THR A 30 -1.73 6.01 -3.48
N ILE A 31 -2.44 6.69 -2.57
CA ILE A 31 -2.98 8.04 -2.75
C ILE A 31 -2.60 8.90 -1.53
N VAL A 32 -2.27 10.17 -1.78
CA VAL A 32 -1.95 11.20 -0.78
C VAL A 32 -3.06 12.24 -0.70
#